data_AF-A0A9D4TTM6-F1
#
_entry.id   AF-A0A9D4TTM6-F1
#
_cell.length_a   1.000
_cell.length_b   1.000
_cell.length_c   1.000
_cell.angle_alpha   90.00
_cell.angle_beta   90.00
_cell.angle_gamma   90.00
#
_symmetry.space_group_name_H-M   'P 1'
#
loop_
_entity.id
_entity.type
_entity.pdbx_description
1 polymer ?
#
loop_
_entity_poly.entity_id
_entity_poly.type
_entity_poly.pdbx_seq_one_letter_code
_entity_poly.pdbx_strand_id
1 'polypeptide(L)'
;MSAQEVFELLQSPCSGTQLAKQLETLNAFKGLGRENAVAAYSKHVCDRWPKAHDVLSHLEGKLQDHEHLLHSLGSAVFPKLHASVLRCLFEDSQRLRALMDVRELESKQEEQRAHGDGEGRFPLQEVVLAAGQAAAQYMPTAGADRDPHEVFYACPTATVEQLFKQVAAAAGAAGRQPGQAASDFEAVAQLSKALQVALSGALAQRASQQQLFPAAINAAVAGLNDPELTTSSDVCAALQALAEACCRLHPLLVLEAPRLQYDGVLLLSDLADRLLNACAASVTAAPPGQQRLARHFEYAALRDHFLGQLLGQALSLRQEDEAEHQIRRLQGLAEAHLAYKQLFEVAEATSSWDQLWQQMQQLRGDSFTEPLASYVFERLLKEGRHAMLLDLPQPFDGALQSFLSEEDASEHDVPLRRQLRWLHELRTGDYTGASQTLAQVAVHEQHSGARQRALALQKLSALAACPLWPLAMPGDEQASVAQADEALDQLHAAA
;
A
#
# COMPACT_ATOMS: atom_id res chain seq x y z
N MET A 1 -1.51 28.89 34.57
CA MET A 1 -0.13 29.18 34.17
C MET A 1 -0.17 30.04 32.94
N SER A 2 0.55 31.16 32.90
CA SER A 2 0.59 32.01 31.71
C SER A 2 1.51 31.35 30.69
N ALA A 3 0.97 30.93 29.54
CA ALA A 3 1.76 30.43 28.41
C ALA A 3 2.89 31.42 28.01
N GLN A 4 2.70 32.70 28.33
CA GLN A 4 3.67 33.78 28.14
C GLN A 4 5.01 33.54 28.86
N GLU A 5 5.03 33.04 30.10
CA GLU A 5 6.29 32.80 30.83
C GLU A 5 7.13 31.70 30.18
N VAL A 6 6.48 30.67 29.64
CA VAL A 6 7.15 29.60 28.88
C VAL A 6 7.68 30.12 27.56
N PHE A 7 6.97 31.06 26.92
CA PHE A 7 7.37 31.64 25.64
C PHE A 7 8.60 32.54 25.80
N GLU A 8 8.61 33.39 26.82
CA GLU A 8 9.79 34.23 27.14
C GLU A 8 11.02 33.38 27.45
N LEU A 9 10.83 32.28 28.18
CA LEU A 9 11.90 31.34 28.49
C LEU A 9 12.48 30.68 27.23
N LEU A 10 11.63 30.21 26.32
CA LEU A 10 12.04 29.55 25.08
C LEU A 10 12.72 30.51 24.07
N GLN A 11 12.55 31.82 24.25
CA GLN A 11 13.26 32.85 23.47
C GLN A 11 14.62 33.21 24.06
N SER A 12 14.86 32.90 25.33
CA SER A 12 16.11 33.26 26.01
C SER A 12 17.24 32.30 25.63
N PRO A 13 18.49 32.79 25.44
CA PRO A 13 19.64 31.96 25.14
C PRO A 13 20.09 31.21 26.40
N CYS A 14 19.41 30.12 26.74
CA CYS A 14 19.76 29.24 27.85
C CYS A 14 20.41 27.95 27.35
N SER A 15 21.36 27.41 28.13
CA SER A 15 21.88 26.07 27.87
C SER A 15 20.75 25.02 28.03
N GLY A 16 20.74 23.97 27.20
CA GLY A 16 19.65 22.99 27.18
C GLY A 16 19.34 22.33 28.54
N THR A 17 20.34 22.17 29.40
CA THR A 17 20.14 21.62 30.76
C THR A 17 19.52 22.62 31.74
N GLN A 18 19.81 23.92 31.60
CA GLN A 18 19.15 24.97 32.37
C GLN A 18 17.71 25.15 31.90
N LEU A 19 17.50 25.17 30.57
CA LEU A 19 16.18 25.24 29.96
C LEU A 19 15.29 24.08 30.45
N ALA A 20 15.81 22.85 30.45
CA ALA A 20 15.08 21.68 30.93
C ALA A 20 14.65 21.81 32.41
N LYS A 21 15.48 22.39 33.28
CA LYS A 21 15.13 22.61 34.70
C LYS A 21 14.08 23.70 34.85
N GLN A 22 14.21 24.79 34.11
CA GLN A 22 13.26 25.90 34.16
C GLN A 22 11.88 25.48 33.60
N LEU A 23 11.85 24.75 32.48
CA LEU A 23 10.61 24.16 31.96
C LEU A 23 9.96 23.17 32.94
N GLU A 24 10.77 22.43 33.70
CA GLU A 24 10.27 21.54 34.76
C GLU A 24 9.62 22.31 35.90
N THR A 25 10.25 23.40 36.38
CA THR A 25 9.66 24.28 37.41
C THR A 25 8.36 24.92 36.94
N LEU A 26 8.25 25.19 35.62
CA LEU A 26 7.05 25.71 34.99
C LEU A 26 6.06 24.61 34.56
N ASN A 27 6.23 23.35 34.98
CA ASN A 27 5.35 22.24 34.59
C ASN A 27 5.08 22.15 33.06
N ALA A 28 6.00 22.63 32.22
CA ALA A 28 5.78 22.77 30.78
C ALA A 28 5.75 21.41 30.05
N PHE A 29 6.13 20.32 30.73
CA PHE A 29 6.06 18.95 30.22
C PHE A 29 4.70 18.28 30.39
N LYS A 30 3.73 18.95 31.05
CA LYS A 30 2.37 18.42 31.20
C LYS A 30 1.56 18.62 29.91
N GLY A 31 0.61 17.72 29.67
CA GLY A 31 -0.28 17.74 28.51
C GLY A 31 0.20 16.87 27.35
N LEU A 32 -0.72 16.62 26.41
CA LEU A 32 -0.50 15.82 25.22
C LEU A 32 -0.70 16.70 23.97
N GLY A 33 -0.12 16.26 22.86
CA GLY A 33 -0.21 16.93 21.55
C GLY A 33 -0.03 18.45 21.64
N ARG A 34 -1.02 19.19 21.10
CA ARG A 34 -1.04 20.65 21.00
C ARG A 34 -1.37 21.38 22.31
N GLU A 35 -1.87 20.69 23.31
CA GLU A 35 -2.18 21.28 24.63
C GLU A 35 -0.92 21.52 25.46
N ASN A 36 0.17 20.84 25.12
CA ASN A 36 1.46 21.04 25.75
C ASN A 36 2.04 22.43 25.39
N ALA A 37 2.59 23.13 26.39
CA ALA A 37 3.09 24.50 26.23
C ALA A 37 4.22 24.62 25.18
N VAL A 38 5.08 23.60 25.05
CA VAL A 38 6.17 23.59 24.06
C VAL A 38 5.62 23.43 22.64
N ALA A 39 4.66 22.53 22.43
CA ALA A 39 3.99 22.39 21.13
C ALA A 39 3.13 23.61 20.78
N ALA A 40 2.51 24.26 21.77
CA ALA A 40 1.78 25.51 21.57
C ALA A 40 2.73 26.66 21.18
N TYR A 41 3.93 26.72 21.77
CA TYR A 41 4.95 27.69 21.36
C TYR A 41 5.45 27.43 19.93
N SER A 42 5.73 26.18 19.58
CA SER A 42 6.10 25.81 18.22
C SER A 42 5.03 26.23 17.21
N LYS A 43 3.75 25.96 17.49
CA LYS A 43 2.63 26.46 16.69
C LYS A 43 2.66 27.99 16.57
N HIS A 44 2.91 28.71 17.67
CA HIS A 44 2.99 30.16 17.66
C HIS A 44 4.11 30.70 16.76
N VAL A 45 5.28 30.04 16.75
CA VAL A 45 6.39 30.37 15.85
C VAL A 45 6.00 30.13 14.39
N CYS A 46 5.45 28.94 14.09
CA CYS A 46 5.08 28.55 12.73
C CYS A 46 3.91 29.36 12.15
N ASP A 47 2.92 29.73 12.97
CA ASP A 47 1.73 30.47 12.55
C ASP A 47 1.86 31.99 12.73
N ARG A 48 3.08 32.49 12.96
CA ARG A 48 3.34 33.92 13.10
C ARG A 48 3.03 34.66 11.80
N TRP A 49 2.32 35.77 11.89
CA TRP A 49 2.03 36.60 10.72
C TRP A 49 3.28 37.23 10.09
N PRO A 50 3.35 37.33 8.76
CA PRO A 50 4.43 38.00 8.05
C PRO A 50 4.57 39.46 8.46
N LYS A 51 5.82 39.90 8.59
CA LYS A 51 6.18 41.32 8.70
C LYS A 51 6.64 41.89 7.35
N ALA A 52 6.98 41.03 6.40
CA ALA A 52 7.50 41.38 5.08
C ALA A 52 6.50 40.95 3.99
N HIS A 53 6.59 41.58 2.82
CA HIS A 53 5.75 41.26 1.66
C HIS A 53 6.19 39.99 0.92
N ASP A 54 7.44 39.54 1.11
CA ASP A 54 7.92 38.30 0.49
C ASP A 54 7.57 37.08 1.36
N VAL A 55 6.69 36.24 0.81
CA VAL A 55 6.16 35.04 1.45
C VAL A 55 7.26 33.99 1.66
N LEU A 56 8.16 33.80 0.69
CA LEU A 56 9.19 32.77 0.77
C LEU A 56 10.22 33.09 1.85
N SER A 57 10.78 34.30 1.83
CA SER A 57 11.70 34.77 2.88
C SER A 57 11.07 34.67 4.28
N HIS A 58 9.77 34.89 4.41
CA HIS A 58 9.07 34.75 5.68
C HIS A 58 8.93 33.30 6.15
N LEU A 59 8.61 32.37 5.24
CA LEU A 59 8.56 30.94 5.55
C LEU A 59 9.95 30.40 5.91
N GLU A 60 10.99 30.86 5.23
CA GLU A 60 12.39 30.52 5.56
C GLU A 60 12.77 31.00 6.96
N GLY A 61 12.45 32.24 7.31
CA GLY A 61 12.68 32.77 8.65
C GLY A 61 11.96 31.97 9.74
N LYS A 62 10.70 31.57 9.48
CA LYS A 62 9.95 30.69 10.39
C LYS A 62 10.59 29.32 10.55
N LEU A 63 11.07 28.73 9.46
CA LEU A 63 11.76 27.44 9.50
C LEU A 63 13.04 27.53 10.31
N GLN A 64 13.85 28.58 10.09
CA GLN A 64 15.07 28.84 10.86
C GLN A 64 14.77 29.05 12.35
N ASP A 65 13.78 29.89 12.70
CA ASP A 65 13.34 30.12 14.08
C ASP A 65 12.91 28.80 14.76
N HIS A 66 12.17 27.96 14.05
CA HIS A 66 11.72 26.67 14.55
C HIS A 66 12.85 25.64 14.65
N GLU A 67 13.82 25.65 13.72
CA GLU A 67 15.02 24.82 13.84
C GLU A 67 15.88 25.26 15.03
N HIS A 68 16.03 26.55 15.28
CA HIS A 68 16.67 27.06 16.49
C HIS A 68 15.95 26.60 17.76
N LEU A 69 14.62 26.56 17.76
CA LEU A 69 13.83 25.97 18.85
C LEU A 69 14.18 24.48 19.05
N LEU A 70 14.18 23.67 17.98
CA LEU A 70 14.51 22.24 18.08
C LEU A 70 15.92 22.00 18.63
N HIS A 71 16.91 22.78 18.18
CA HIS A 71 18.28 22.71 18.68
C HIS A 71 18.38 23.13 20.16
N SER A 72 17.60 24.13 20.57
CA SER A 72 17.58 24.63 21.95
C SER A 72 16.95 23.64 22.93
N LEU A 73 15.90 22.91 22.49
CA LEU A 73 15.31 21.82 23.26
C LEU A 73 16.31 20.68 23.44
N GLY A 74 16.95 20.26 22.35
CA GLY A 74 18.09 19.34 22.35
C GLY A 74 17.85 18.02 23.12
N SER A 75 18.96 17.32 23.41
CA SER A 75 18.92 16.01 24.07
C SER A 75 18.46 16.05 25.53
N ALA A 76 18.48 17.21 26.18
CA ALA A 76 18.08 17.36 27.58
C ALA A 76 16.56 17.47 27.76
N VAL A 77 15.85 18.04 26.78
CA VAL A 77 14.40 18.25 26.87
C VAL A 77 13.61 17.14 26.17
N PHE A 78 14.06 16.64 25.02
CA PHE A 78 13.31 15.64 24.25
C PHE A 78 12.91 14.39 25.05
N PRO A 79 13.77 13.78 25.89
CA PRO A 79 13.39 12.60 26.68
C PRO A 79 12.30 12.85 27.72
N LYS A 80 12.04 14.12 28.07
CA LYS A 80 10.99 14.51 29.02
C LYS A 80 9.65 14.81 28.34
N LEU A 81 9.65 14.97 27.01
CA LEU A 81 8.44 15.27 26.25
C LEU A 81 7.70 13.98 25.86
N HIS A 82 6.38 14.04 25.88
CA HIS A 82 5.56 12.95 25.38
C HIS A 82 5.70 12.79 23.85
N ALA A 83 5.58 11.56 23.34
CA ALA A 83 5.71 11.25 21.91
C ALA A 83 4.82 12.13 21.00
N SER A 84 3.57 12.36 21.41
CA SER A 84 2.63 13.25 20.69
C SER A 84 3.10 14.70 20.58
N VAL A 85 3.86 15.19 21.57
CA VAL A 85 4.39 16.55 21.58
C VAL A 85 5.56 16.64 20.62
N LEU A 86 6.49 15.67 20.69
CA LEU A 86 7.60 15.54 19.73
C LEU A 86 7.08 15.46 18.29
N ARG A 87 6.04 14.67 18.05
CA ARG A 87 5.35 14.56 16.76
C ARG A 87 4.89 15.93 16.23
N CYS A 88 4.20 16.72 17.07
CA CYS A 88 3.78 18.07 16.67
C CYS A 88 4.97 18.96 16.29
N LEU A 89 6.05 18.93 17.09
CA LEU A 89 7.25 19.75 16.84
C LEU A 89 7.93 19.40 15.51
N PHE A 90 8.05 18.12 15.20
CA PHE A 90 8.69 17.70 13.95
C PHE A 90 7.79 17.95 12.74
N GLU A 91 6.50 17.61 12.83
CA GLU A 91 5.57 17.86 11.73
C GLU A 91 5.37 19.34 11.42
N ASP A 92 5.53 20.25 12.39
CA ASP A 92 5.41 21.69 12.13
C ASP A 92 6.46 22.22 11.15
N SER A 93 7.71 21.76 11.28
CA SER A 93 8.75 22.07 10.29
C SER A 93 8.47 21.44 8.93
N GLN A 94 7.86 20.25 8.91
CA GLN A 94 7.54 19.52 7.67
C GLN A 94 6.41 20.25 6.94
N ARG A 95 5.41 20.75 7.67
CA ARG A 95 4.35 21.64 7.16
C ARG A 95 4.93 22.93 6.58
N LEU A 96 5.87 23.57 7.27
CA LEU A 96 6.57 24.76 6.75
C LEU A 96 7.30 24.47 5.44
N ARG A 97 8.09 23.38 5.39
CA ARG A 97 8.81 22.98 4.18
C ARG A 97 7.86 22.67 3.03
N ALA A 98 6.77 21.94 3.30
CA ALA A 98 5.75 21.65 2.30
C ALA A 98 5.16 22.94 1.69
N LEU A 99 4.86 23.96 2.51
CA LEU A 99 4.34 25.23 2.01
C LEU A 99 5.38 26.05 1.22
N MET A 100 6.65 26.02 1.63
CA MET A 100 7.72 26.67 0.86
C MET A 100 7.79 26.08 -0.54
N ASP A 101 7.82 24.75 -0.65
CA ASP A 101 7.93 24.07 -1.93
C ASP A 101 6.68 24.28 -2.81
N VAL A 102 5.48 24.40 -2.19
CA VAL A 102 4.25 24.80 -2.90
C VAL A 102 4.33 26.25 -3.40
N ARG A 103 4.84 27.19 -2.60
CA ARG A 103 4.98 28.60 -3.03
C ARG A 103 6.01 28.77 -4.14
N GLU A 104 7.10 28.00 -4.11
CA GLU A 104 8.06 27.95 -5.22
C GLU A 104 7.40 27.45 -6.51
N LEU A 105 6.52 26.44 -6.41
CA LEU A 105 5.78 25.93 -7.56
C LEU A 105 4.79 26.97 -8.10
N GLU A 106 4.04 27.66 -7.24
CA GLU A 106 3.16 28.77 -7.65
C GLU A 106 3.94 29.90 -8.32
N SER A 107 5.10 30.28 -7.75
CA SER A 107 5.93 31.36 -8.31
C SER A 107 6.43 31.00 -9.72
N LYS A 108 6.83 29.74 -9.94
CA LYS A 108 7.20 29.23 -11.28
C LYS A 108 6.02 29.25 -12.26
N GLN A 109 4.81 28.97 -11.79
CA GLN A 109 3.59 29.06 -12.61
C GLN A 109 3.23 30.52 -12.96
N GLU A 110 3.38 31.44 -12.00
CA GLU A 110 3.20 32.88 -12.19
C GLU A 110 4.21 33.44 -13.22
N GLU A 111 5.48 33.01 -13.15
CA GLU A 111 6.51 33.37 -14.12
C GLU A 111 6.17 32.85 -15.53
N GLN A 112 5.77 31.59 -15.66
CA GLN A 112 5.35 31.00 -16.94
C GLN A 112 4.17 31.77 -17.56
N ARG A 113 3.22 32.22 -16.71
CA ARG A 113 2.10 33.06 -17.13
C ARG A 113 2.57 34.42 -17.67
N ALA A 114 3.52 35.07 -16.98
CA ALA A 114 4.03 36.38 -17.39
C ALA A 114 4.73 36.34 -18.76
N HIS A 115 5.26 35.19 -19.17
CA HIS A 115 5.91 34.98 -20.47
C HIS A 115 4.92 34.68 -21.61
N GLY A 116 3.61 34.69 -21.35
CA GLY A 116 2.57 34.57 -22.38
C GLY A 116 2.25 33.14 -22.84
N ASP A 117 2.86 32.13 -22.21
CA ASP A 117 2.67 30.70 -22.55
C ASP A 117 1.45 30.07 -21.87
N GLY A 118 0.63 30.83 -21.13
CA GLY A 118 -0.49 30.28 -20.36
C GLY A 118 -1.71 31.18 -20.22
N GLU A 119 -2.68 31.04 -21.14
CA GLU A 119 -4.09 31.45 -20.93
C GLU A 119 -4.89 30.40 -20.13
N GLY A 120 -4.21 29.45 -19.47
CA GLY A 120 -4.82 28.32 -18.77
C GLY A 120 -5.43 28.66 -17.41
N ARG A 121 -6.27 27.75 -16.92
CA ARG A 121 -6.69 27.71 -15.51
C ARG A 121 -5.48 27.40 -14.62
N PHE A 122 -5.50 27.90 -13.39
CA PHE A 122 -4.46 27.63 -12.38
C PHE A 122 -5.09 26.95 -11.15
N PRO A 123 -5.40 25.64 -11.23
CA PRO A 123 -6.09 24.92 -10.16
C PRO A 123 -5.34 24.96 -8.83
N LEU A 124 -4.01 25.06 -8.85
CA LEU A 124 -3.22 25.21 -7.63
C LEU A 124 -3.59 26.49 -6.87
N GLN A 125 -3.67 27.63 -7.56
CA GLN A 125 -4.05 28.91 -6.95
C GLN A 125 -5.47 28.87 -6.39
N GLU A 126 -6.41 28.24 -7.11
CA GLU A 126 -7.79 28.05 -6.65
C GLU A 126 -7.85 27.22 -5.36
N VAL A 127 -7.08 26.12 -5.31
CA VAL A 127 -6.95 25.25 -4.14
C VAL A 127 -6.28 25.97 -2.97
N VAL A 128 -5.23 26.77 -3.20
CA VAL A 128 -4.56 27.60 -2.19
C VAL A 128 -5.53 28.61 -1.59
N LEU A 129 -6.28 29.32 -2.43
CA LEU A 129 -7.30 30.27 -1.98
C LEU A 129 -8.40 29.57 -1.17
N ALA A 130 -8.93 28.44 -1.65
CA ALA A 130 -9.96 27.68 -0.95
C ALA A 130 -9.46 27.14 0.40
N ALA A 131 -8.21 26.67 0.47
CA ALA A 131 -7.60 26.18 1.71
C ALA A 131 -7.37 27.32 2.72
N GLY A 132 -6.93 28.48 2.24
CA GLY A 132 -6.83 29.70 3.03
C GLY A 132 -8.18 30.18 3.58
N GLN A 133 -9.23 30.17 2.75
CA GLN A 133 -10.60 30.51 3.14
C GLN A 133 -11.12 29.55 4.22
N ALA A 134 -10.92 28.24 4.04
CA ALA A 134 -11.33 27.23 5.00
C ALA A 134 -10.59 27.41 6.34
N ALA A 135 -9.28 27.67 6.30
CA ALA A 135 -8.49 27.89 7.52
C ALA A 135 -8.89 29.18 8.27
N ALA A 136 -9.25 30.25 7.54
CA ALA A 136 -9.68 31.52 8.13
C ALA A 136 -10.92 31.36 9.04
N GLN A 137 -11.82 30.41 8.73
CA GLN A 137 -13.05 30.16 9.52
C GLN A 137 -12.75 29.68 10.95
N TYR A 138 -11.61 29.05 11.18
CA TYR A 138 -11.23 28.51 12.48
C TYR A 138 -10.32 29.45 13.29
N MET A 139 -10.04 30.65 12.78
CA MET A 139 -9.20 31.62 13.47
C MET A 139 -10.04 32.58 14.33
N PRO A 140 -9.85 32.58 15.66
CA PRO A 140 -10.59 33.46 16.55
C PRO A 140 -10.15 34.91 16.32
N THR A 141 -11.05 35.74 15.81
CA THR A 141 -11.08 37.22 15.92
C THR A 141 -10.16 38.10 15.06
N ALA A 142 -9.20 37.60 14.28
CA ALA A 142 -8.31 38.46 13.45
C ALA A 142 -8.30 38.16 11.93
N GLY A 143 -9.03 37.13 11.48
CA GLY A 143 -8.91 36.58 10.12
C GLY A 143 -10.05 36.86 9.14
N ALA A 144 -11.17 37.46 9.56
CA ALA A 144 -12.36 37.58 8.72
C ALA A 144 -12.21 38.51 7.51
N ASP A 145 -11.34 39.52 7.59
CA ASP A 145 -11.06 40.49 6.52
C ASP A 145 -9.70 40.27 5.82
N ARG A 146 -8.99 39.18 6.12
CA ARG A 146 -7.67 38.94 5.55
C ARG A 146 -7.77 38.19 4.23
N ASP A 147 -6.85 38.49 3.33
CA ASP A 147 -6.74 37.79 2.05
C ASP A 147 -6.50 36.29 2.31
N PRO A 148 -7.35 35.39 1.79
CA PRO A 148 -7.18 33.96 1.96
C PRO A 148 -5.82 33.43 1.54
N HIS A 149 -5.21 34.01 0.50
CA HIS A 149 -3.87 33.63 0.06
C HIS A 149 -2.82 33.91 1.15
N GLU A 150 -2.91 35.07 1.82
CA GLU A 150 -2.04 35.39 2.96
C GLU A 150 -2.28 34.45 4.14
N VAL A 151 -3.54 34.12 4.43
CA VAL A 151 -3.90 33.17 5.50
C VAL A 151 -3.25 31.80 5.25
N PHE A 152 -3.29 31.33 3.99
CA PHE A 152 -2.75 30.03 3.61
C PHE A 152 -1.27 29.88 3.99
N TYR A 153 -0.45 30.89 3.70
CA TYR A 153 0.98 30.88 4.00
C TYR A 153 1.34 31.35 5.41
N ALA A 154 0.46 32.12 6.06
CA ALA A 154 0.69 32.59 7.42
C ALA A 154 0.50 31.50 8.48
N CYS A 155 -0.38 30.52 8.25
CA CYS A 155 -0.77 29.54 9.27
C CYS A 155 -0.62 28.06 8.83
N PRO A 156 0.63 27.59 8.62
CA PRO A 156 0.92 26.23 8.16
C PRO A 156 0.24 25.12 8.97
N THR A 157 0.07 25.29 10.29
CA THR A 157 -0.52 24.24 11.12
C THR A 157 -2.01 24.03 10.85
N ALA A 158 -2.69 25.02 10.27
CA ALA A 158 -4.10 24.93 9.91
C ALA A 158 -4.33 24.71 8.40
N THR A 159 -3.39 25.12 7.54
CA THR A 159 -3.63 25.24 6.10
C THR A 159 -3.14 24.04 5.29
N VAL A 160 -2.10 23.33 5.74
CA VAL A 160 -1.57 22.15 4.99
C VAL A 160 -2.59 21.01 4.93
N GLU A 161 -3.32 20.73 6.01
CA GLU A 161 -4.38 19.71 5.99
C GLU A 161 -5.56 20.16 5.11
N GLN A 162 -5.86 21.47 5.09
CA GLN A 162 -6.88 22.02 4.20
C GLN A 162 -6.44 21.95 2.74
N LEU A 163 -5.16 22.13 2.42
CA LEU A 163 -4.62 21.94 1.08
C LEU A 163 -5.01 20.56 0.55
N PHE A 164 -4.74 19.49 1.29
CA PHE A 164 -5.07 18.12 0.87
C PHE A 164 -6.58 17.92 0.69
N LYS A 165 -7.41 18.45 1.59
CA LYS A 165 -8.88 18.40 1.46
C LYS A 165 -9.38 19.12 0.21
N GLN A 166 -8.82 20.29 -0.09
CA GLN A 166 -9.21 21.07 -1.27
C GLN A 166 -8.69 20.44 -2.57
N VAL A 167 -7.51 19.82 -2.57
CA VAL A 167 -7.03 18.99 -3.70
C VAL A 167 -8.02 17.84 -3.95
N ALA A 168 -8.46 17.14 -2.91
CA ALA A 168 -9.42 16.05 -3.03
C ALA A 168 -10.76 16.54 -3.62
N ALA A 169 -11.26 17.68 -3.14
CA ALA A 169 -12.51 18.28 -3.62
C ALA A 169 -12.40 18.70 -5.10
N ALA A 170 -11.30 19.35 -5.49
CA ALA A 170 -11.05 19.76 -6.87
C ALA A 170 -10.94 18.55 -7.81
N ALA A 171 -10.17 17.53 -7.43
CA ALA A 171 -10.04 16.29 -8.19
C ALA A 171 -11.38 15.55 -8.33
N GLY A 172 -12.23 15.61 -7.30
CA GLY A 172 -13.57 15.03 -7.31
C GLY A 172 -14.45 15.57 -8.43
N ALA A 173 -14.27 16.82 -8.87
CA ALA A 173 -15.03 17.44 -9.95
C ALA A 173 -14.54 17.06 -11.37
N ALA A 174 -13.27 16.69 -11.50
CA ALA A 174 -12.64 16.40 -12.80
C ALA A 174 -13.19 15.12 -13.47
N GLY A 175 -13.29 15.16 -14.79
CA GLY A 175 -13.74 14.04 -15.63
C GLY A 175 -15.25 13.79 -15.59
N ARG A 176 -16.04 14.77 -15.15
CA ARG A 176 -17.52 14.67 -15.10
C ARG A 176 -18.20 15.29 -16.33
N GLN A 177 -17.54 16.22 -17.01
CA GLN A 177 -18.12 16.95 -18.13
C GLN A 177 -17.42 16.53 -19.45
N PRO A 178 -18.16 16.05 -20.46
CA PRO A 178 -17.58 15.80 -21.77
C PRO A 178 -17.17 17.11 -22.44
N GLY A 179 -16.14 17.04 -23.29
CA GLY A 179 -15.56 18.18 -24.01
C GLY A 179 -14.51 18.98 -23.23
N GLN A 180 -14.18 18.56 -22.00
CA GLN A 180 -13.17 19.21 -21.15
C GLN A 180 -12.03 18.26 -20.74
N ALA A 181 -11.94 17.06 -21.32
CA ALA A 181 -11.01 16.02 -20.84
C ALA A 181 -9.54 16.47 -20.80
N ALA A 182 -9.07 17.21 -21.80
CA ALA A 182 -7.70 17.71 -21.84
C ALA A 182 -7.42 18.76 -20.73
N SER A 183 -8.36 19.69 -20.51
CA SER A 183 -8.24 20.71 -19.46
C SER A 183 -8.34 20.09 -18.06
N ASP A 184 -9.24 19.13 -17.87
CA ASP A 184 -9.40 18.43 -16.61
C ASP A 184 -8.18 17.57 -16.31
N PHE A 185 -7.60 16.92 -17.33
CA PHE A 185 -6.35 16.18 -17.17
C PHE A 185 -5.19 17.08 -16.79
N GLU A 186 -5.01 18.21 -17.47
CA GLU A 186 -3.97 19.18 -17.10
C GLU A 186 -4.16 19.67 -15.66
N ALA A 187 -5.40 19.94 -15.25
CA ALA A 187 -5.71 20.33 -13.89
C ALA A 187 -5.33 19.25 -12.85
N VAL A 188 -5.72 17.99 -13.10
CA VAL A 188 -5.37 16.85 -12.24
C VAL A 188 -3.85 16.64 -12.19
N ALA A 189 -3.15 16.79 -13.31
CA ALA A 189 -1.70 16.67 -13.38
C ALA A 189 -0.99 17.79 -12.57
N GLN A 190 -1.47 19.03 -12.67
CA GLN A 190 -0.95 20.15 -11.90
C GLN A 190 -1.18 19.97 -10.39
N LEU A 191 -2.38 19.53 -9.99
CA LEU A 191 -2.71 19.26 -8.59
C LEU A 191 -1.90 18.07 -8.02
N SER A 192 -1.72 17.02 -8.82
CA SER A 192 -0.84 15.89 -8.47
C SER A 192 0.60 16.34 -8.25
N LYS A 193 1.12 17.20 -9.14
CA LYS A 193 2.46 17.79 -8.99
C LYS A 193 2.58 18.63 -7.72
N ALA A 194 1.59 19.46 -7.41
CA ALA A 194 1.59 20.26 -6.19
C ALA A 194 1.60 19.38 -4.92
N LEU A 195 0.76 18.34 -4.91
CA LEU A 195 0.73 17.36 -3.82
C LEU A 195 2.07 16.63 -3.68
N GLN A 196 2.66 16.20 -4.80
CA GLN A 196 3.98 15.58 -4.82
C GLN A 196 5.05 16.49 -4.24
N VAL A 197 5.10 17.75 -4.66
CA VAL A 197 6.10 18.72 -4.22
C VAL A 197 5.95 18.98 -2.71
N ALA A 198 4.73 19.16 -2.22
CA ALA A 198 4.44 19.32 -0.79
C ALA A 198 4.90 18.10 0.03
N LEU A 199 4.58 16.88 -0.42
CA LEU A 199 4.97 15.64 0.26
C LEU A 199 6.47 15.39 0.21
N SER A 200 7.12 15.63 -0.92
CA SER A 200 8.57 15.51 -1.07
C SER A 200 9.31 16.48 -0.14
N GLY A 201 8.82 17.71 -0.02
CA GLY A 201 9.33 18.69 0.93
C GLY A 201 9.23 18.22 2.38
N ALA A 202 8.05 17.77 2.79
CA ALA A 202 7.82 17.23 4.13
C ALA A 202 8.74 16.01 4.43
N LEU A 203 8.91 15.09 3.47
CA LEU A 203 9.78 13.92 3.61
C LEU A 203 11.26 14.31 3.66
N ALA A 204 11.70 15.28 2.87
CA ALA A 204 13.07 15.78 2.92
C ALA A 204 13.38 16.42 4.28
N GLN A 205 12.46 17.22 4.81
CA GLN A 205 12.60 17.81 6.14
C GLN A 205 12.62 16.73 7.23
N ARG A 206 11.74 15.73 7.14
CA ARG A 206 11.75 14.57 8.04
C ARG A 206 13.09 13.83 8.01
N ALA A 207 13.65 13.60 6.83
CA ALA A 207 14.94 12.91 6.67
C ALA A 207 16.09 13.71 7.30
N SER A 208 16.11 15.04 7.11
CA SER A 208 17.05 15.94 7.79
C SER A 208 16.94 15.83 9.31
N GLN A 209 15.72 15.85 9.85
CA GLN A 209 15.48 15.72 11.28
C GLN A 209 15.87 14.35 11.84
N GLN A 210 15.69 13.27 11.07
CA GLN A 210 16.14 11.94 11.45
C GLN A 210 17.66 11.89 11.63
N GLN A 211 18.42 12.63 10.82
CA GLN A 211 19.87 12.72 10.94
C GLN A 211 20.31 13.52 12.17
N LEU A 212 19.61 14.62 12.48
CA LEU A 212 19.95 15.51 13.58
C LEU A 212 19.46 15.00 14.95
N PHE A 213 18.27 14.39 15.00
CA PHE A 213 17.57 14.01 16.23
C PHE A 213 17.01 12.58 16.20
N PRO A 214 17.83 11.55 15.89
CA PRO A 214 17.36 10.19 15.64
C PRO A 214 16.56 9.59 16.79
N ALA A 215 17.02 9.77 18.04
CA ALA A 215 16.33 9.24 19.21
C ALA A 215 14.96 9.89 19.44
N ALA A 216 14.84 11.20 19.18
CA ALA A 216 13.61 11.94 19.38
C ALA A 216 12.58 11.64 18.29
N ILE A 217 13.00 11.48 17.03
CA ILE A 217 12.11 11.04 15.95
C ILE A 217 11.63 9.62 16.21
N ASN A 218 12.53 8.69 16.56
CA ASN A 218 12.12 7.33 16.90
C ASN A 218 11.10 7.30 18.04
N ALA A 219 11.27 8.15 19.06
CA ALA A 219 10.30 8.29 20.15
C ALA A 219 8.96 8.90 19.69
N ALA A 220 8.99 9.88 18.78
CA ALA A 220 7.79 10.48 18.19
C ALA A 220 6.97 9.49 17.35
N VAL A 221 7.63 8.49 16.76
CA VAL A 221 6.98 7.46 15.91
C VAL A 221 6.54 6.25 16.73
N ALA A 222 7.41 5.73 17.61
CA ALA A 222 7.19 4.45 18.30
C ALA A 222 6.02 4.45 19.30
N GLY A 223 5.50 5.62 19.69
CA GLY A 223 4.48 5.76 20.73
C GLY A 223 3.10 6.21 20.25
N LEU A 224 2.87 6.36 18.94
CA LEU A 224 1.62 6.89 18.40
C LEU A 224 0.94 5.89 17.48
N ASN A 225 -0.35 5.68 17.74
CA ASN A 225 -1.25 4.82 16.96
C ASN A 225 -1.84 5.55 15.72
N ASP A 226 -1.21 6.65 15.32
CA ASP A 226 -1.70 7.56 14.28
C ASP A 226 -0.66 7.70 13.16
N PRO A 227 -1.12 7.75 11.90
CA PRO A 227 -0.26 7.91 10.74
C PRO A 227 0.35 9.32 10.68
N GLU A 228 1.56 9.40 10.14
CA GLU A 228 2.34 10.64 10.02
C GLU A 228 1.70 11.60 9.04
N LEU A 229 2.10 12.88 9.08
CA LEU A 229 1.59 13.90 8.15
C LEU A 229 1.52 13.39 6.69
N THR A 230 2.58 12.77 6.21
CA THR A 230 2.73 12.27 4.82
C THR A 230 1.93 11.02 4.52
N THR A 231 1.40 10.34 5.53
CA THR A 231 0.59 9.11 5.41
C THR A 231 -0.78 9.27 6.07
N SER A 232 -1.15 10.52 6.37
CA SER A 232 -2.39 10.89 7.04
C SER A 232 -3.61 10.57 6.18
N SER A 233 -4.78 10.47 6.82
CA SER A 233 -6.04 10.23 6.12
C SER A 233 -6.34 11.27 5.04
N ASP A 234 -5.97 12.53 5.30
CA ASP A 234 -6.20 13.63 4.35
C ASP A 234 -5.31 13.49 3.10
N VAL A 235 -4.05 13.06 3.27
CA VAL A 235 -3.15 12.76 2.14
C VAL A 235 -3.65 11.57 1.34
N CYS A 236 -4.04 10.48 2.00
CA CYS A 236 -4.62 9.31 1.34
C CYS A 236 -5.90 9.69 0.57
N ALA A 237 -6.79 10.50 1.15
CA ALA A 237 -8.00 10.96 0.49
C ALA A 237 -7.69 11.83 -0.74
N ALA A 238 -6.70 12.72 -0.66
CA ALA A 238 -6.27 13.54 -1.80
C ALA A 238 -5.68 12.68 -2.95
N LEU A 239 -4.78 11.75 -2.62
CA LEU A 239 -4.19 10.82 -3.60
C LEU A 239 -5.26 9.93 -4.23
N GLN A 240 -6.18 9.41 -3.43
CA GLN A 240 -7.30 8.60 -3.91
C GLN A 240 -8.20 9.41 -4.85
N ALA A 241 -8.60 10.62 -4.47
CA ALA A 241 -9.45 11.46 -5.31
C ALA A 241 -8.80 11.81 -6.66
N LEU A 242 -7.49 12.06 -6.67
CA LEU A 242 -6.71 12.27 -7.90
C LEU A 242 -6.64 10.98 -8.75
N ALA A 243 -6.38 9.83 -8.14
CA ALA A 243 -6.34 8.56 -8.86
C ALA A 243 -7.72 8.21 -9.46
N GLU A 244 -8.80 8.40 -8.70
CA GLU A 244 -10.16 8.23 -9.20
C GLU A 244 -10.50 9.21 -10.33
N ALA A 245 -9.98 10.45 -10.27
CA ALA A 245 -10.13 11.41 -11.35
C ALA A 245 -9.46 10.91 -12.63
N CYS A 246 -8.24 10.36 -12.55
CA CYS A 246 -7.58 9.71 -13.69
C CYS A 246 -8.40 8.54 -14.23
N CYS A 247 -8.98 7.70 -13.37
CA CYS A 247 -9.86 6.60 -13.79
C CYS A 247 -11.11 7.10 -14.53
N ARG A 248 -11.74 8.18 -14.05
CA ARG A 248 -12.89 8.81 -14.73
C ARG A 248 -12.50 9.47 -16.05
N LEU A 249 -11.32 10.09 -16.10
CA LEU A 249 -10.82 10.79 -17.28
C LEU A 249 -10.40 9.84 -18.40
N HIS A 250 -9.89 8.65 -18.10
CA HIS A 250 -9.41 7.71 -19.10
C HIS A 250 -10.34 7.50 -20.31
N PRO A 251 -11.62 7.09 -20.15
CA PRO A 251 -12.52 6.92 -21.28
C PRO A 251 -12.74 8.21 -22.08
N LEU A 252 -12.71 9.38 -21.43
CA LEU A 252 -12.83 10.67 -22.09
C LEU A 252 -11.55 11.01 -22.86
N LEU A 253 -10.36 10.72 -22.31
CA LEU A 253 -9.09 10.93 -22.99
C LEU A 253 -8.97 10.05 -24.23
N VAL A 254 -9.42 8.79 -24.17
CA VAL A 254 -9.44 7.89 -25.34
C VAL A 254 -10.28 8.48 -26.49
N LEU A 255 -11.37 9.18 -26.18
CA LEU A 255 -12.30 9.75 -27.16
C LEU A 255 -11.91 11.16 -27.63
N GLU A 256 -11.59 12.05 -26.70
CA GLU A 256 -11.46 13.49 -26.93
C GLU A 256 -10.01 13.94 -27.13
N ALA A 257 -9.06 13.30 -26.44
CA ALA A 257 -7.66 13.71 -26.41
C ALA A 257 -6.71 12.51 -26.37
N PRO A 258 -6.70 11.64 -27.40
CA PRO A 258 -5.99 10.36 -27.36
C PRO A 258 -4.46 10.49 -27.22
N ARG A 259 -3.91 11.67 -27.54
CA ARG A 259 -2.48 11.98 -27.34
C ARG A 259 -2.08 11.99 -25.86
N LEU A 260 -3.02 12.27 -24.96
CA LEU A 260 -2.81 12.32 -23.51
C LEU A 260 -3.14 10.99 -22.83
N GLN A 261 -3.58 9.97 -23.57
CA GLN A 261 -3.98 8.69 -23.00
C GLN A 261 -2.80 8.03 -22.24
N TYR A 262 -1.62 8.00 -22.86
CA TYR A 262 -0.43 7.44 -22.24
C TYR A 262 -0.02 8.19 -20.97
N ASP A 263 0.01 9.52 -21.03
CA ASP A 263 0.30 10.38 -19.88
C ASP A 263 -0.72 10.20 -18.76
N GLY A 264 -1.99 9.95 -19.11
CA GLY A 264 -3.06 9.58 -18.19
C GLY A 264 -2.77 8.29 -17.42
N VAL A 265 -2.34 7.24 -18.13
CA VAL A 265 -1.97 5.95 -17.51
C VAL A 265 -0.73 6.10 -16.63
N LEU A 266 0.28 6.85 -17.09
CA LEU A 266 1.47 7.15 -16.29
C LEU A 266 1.13 7.87 -14.98
N LEU A 267 0.29 8.91 -15.06
CA LEU A 267 -0.13 9.67 -13.90
C LEU A 267 -0.92 8.81 -12.91
N LEU A 268 -1.82 7.94 -13.41
CA LEU A 268 -2.51 6.98 -12.56
C LEU A 268 -1.53 6.01 -11.88
N SER A 269 -0.50 5.54 -12.60
CA SER A 269 0.53 4.66 -12.04
C SER A 269 1.31 5.33 -10.90
N ASP A 270 1.75 6.58 -11.11
CA ASP A 270 2.46 7.36 -10.10
C ASP A 270 1.59 7.64 -8.87
N LEU A 271 0.32 7.94 -9.07
CA LEU A 271 -0.63 8.20 -7.99
C LEU A 271 -0.97 6.92 -7.21
N ALA A 272 -1.19 5.81 -7.91
CA ALA A 272 -1.48 4.52 -7.30
C ALA A 272 -0.31 4.05 -6.43
N ASP A 273 0.93 4.11 -6.94
CA ASP A 273 2.14 3.77 -6.18
C ASP A 273 2.22 4.56 -4.85
N ARG A 274 2.07 5.88 -4.92
CA ARG A 274 2.09 6.75 -3.73
C ARG A 274 0.94 6.45 -2.77
N LEU A 275 -0.27 6.28 -3.29
CA LEU A 275 -1.45 5.98 -2.49
C LEU A 275 -1.27 4.67 -1.74
N LEU A 276 -0.84 3.62 -2.43
CA LEU A 276 -0.68 2.30 -1.83
C LEU A 276 0.44 2.29 -0.79
N ASN A 277 1.55 3.00 -1.04
CA ASN A 277 2.59 3.19 -0.04
C ASN A 277 2.09 3.97 1.20
N ALA A 278 1.32 5.04 1.00
CA ALA A 278 0.74 5.82 2.10
C ALA A 278 -0.27 5.00 2.92
N CYS A 279 -1.16 4.25 2.26
CA CYS A 279 -2.12 3.36 2.91
C CYS A 279 -1.41 2.22 3.65
N ALA A 280 -0.40 1.56 3.05
CA ALA A 280 0.38 0.53 3.71
C ALA A 280 1.06 1.06 4.99
N ALA A 281 1.66 2.26 4.92
CA ALA A 281 2.23 2.92 6.08
C ALA A 281 1.17 3.30 7.14
N SER A 282 -0.05 3.66 6.72
CA SER A 282 -1.17 3.92 7.63
C SER A 282 -1.68 2.65 8.34
N VAL A 283 -1.63 1.50 7.67
CA VAL A 283 -1.92 0.19 8.27
C VAL A 283 -0.87 -0.18 9.31
N THR A 284 0.42 0.02 9.01
CA THR A 284 1.50 -0.31 9.95
C THR A 284 1.49 0.61 11.18
N ALA A 285 1.13 1.89 11.01
CA ALA A 285 0.96 2.84 12.09
C ALA A 285 -0.25 2.56 13.00
N ALA A 286 -1.27 1.86 12.51
CA ALA A 286 -2.47 1.55 13.29
C ALA A 286 -2.17 0.54 14.41
N PRO A 287 -2.85 0.63 15.58
CA PRO A 287 -2.62 -0.27 16.70
C PRO A 287 -3.02 -1.71 16.33
N PRO A 288 -2.29 -2.73 16.81
CA PRO A 288 -2.64 -4.13 16.55
C PRO A 288 -4.04 -4.44 17.09
N GLY A 289 -4.86 -5.12 16.29
CA GLY A 289 -6.24 -5.46 16.62
C GLY A 289 -7.22 -5.13 15.49
N GLN A 290 -8.49 -4.89 15.85
CA GLN A 290 -9.58 -4.67 14.87
C GLN A 290 -9.35 -3.43 14.00
N GLN A 291 -8.76 -2.36 14.53
CA GLN A 291 -8.51 -1.14 13.75
C GLN A 291 -7.49 -1.35 12.64
N ARG A 292 -6.37 -2.06 12.93
CA ARG A 292 -5.39 -2.43 11.90
C ARG A 292 -5.99 -3.35 10.85
N LEU A 293 -6.82 -4.32 11.26
CA LEU A 293 -7.53 -5.20 10.33
C LEU A 293 -8.49 -4.43 9.43
N ALA A 294 -9.30 -3.51 9.99
CA ALA A 294 -10.21 -2.68 9.21
C ALA A 294 -9.46 -1.85 8.16
N ARG A 295 -8.37 -1.16 8.56
CA ARG A 295 -7.53 -0.42 7.61
C ARG A 295 -6.87 -1.32 6.58
N HIS A 296 -6.48 -2.54 6.95
CA HIS A 296 -5.91 -3.51 6.01
C HIS A 296 -6.94 -3.93 4.95
N PHE A 297 -8.20 -4.16 5.34
CA PHE A 297 -9.27 -4.44 4.38
C PHE A 297 -9.58 -3.26 3.46
N GLU A 298 -9.63 -2.04 4.01
CA GLU A 298 -9.78 -0.81 3.20
C GLU A 298 -8.63 -0.66 2.20
N TYR A 299 -7.39 -0.85 2.65
CA TYR A 299 -6.20 -0.85 1.80
C TYR A 299 -6.26 -1.93 0.71
N ALA A 300 -6.62 -3.17 1.05
CA ALA A 300 -6.71 -4.26 0.09
C ALA A 300 -7.78 -3.98 -0.98
N ALA A 301 -8.93 -3.41 -0.59
CA ALA A 301 -9.99 -3.03 -1.53
C ALA A 301 -9.52 -1.91 -2.49
N LEU A 302 -8.84 -0.89 -1.97
CA LEU A 302 -8.27 0.20 -2.79
C LEU A 302 -7.19 -0.32 -3.74
N ARG A 303 -6.28 -1.16 -3.23
CA ARG A 303 -5.24 -1.84 -4.02
C ARG A 303 -5.84 -2.60 -5.18
N ASP A 304 -6.83 -3.45 -4.90
CA ASP A 304 -7.42 -4.30 -5.92
C ASP A 304 -8.21 -3.49 -6.96
N HIS A 305 -8.86 -2.40 -6.52
CA HIS A 305 -9.57 -1.47 -7.40
C HIS A 305 -8.62 -0.76 -8.36
N PHE A 306 -7.60 -0.05 -7.84
CA PHE A 306 -6.72 0.78 -8.68
C PHE A 306 -5.80 -0.04 -9.57
N LEU A 307 -5.24 -1.14 -9.07
CA LEU A 307 -4.41 -2.00 -9.91
C LEU A 307 -5.23 -2.69 -11.00
N GLY A 308 -6.49 -3.06 -10.72
CA GLY A 308 -7.40 -3.58 -11.74
C GLY A 308 -7.75 -2.54 -12.81
N GLN A 309 -8.01 -1.28 -12.41
CA GLN A 309 -8.21 -0.18 -13.36
C GLN A 309 -6.96 0.07 -14.20
N LEU A 310 -5.78 0.11 -13.58
CA LEU A 310 -4.52 0.36 -14.28
C LEU A 310 -4.21 -0.74 -15.30
N LEU A 311 -4.47 -2.02 -14.97
CA LEU A 311 -4.32 -3.11 -15.93
C LEU A 311 -5.25 -2.93 -17.14
N GLY A 312 -6.53 -2.65 -16.90
CA GLY A 312 -7.49 -2.40 -17.98
C GLY A 312 -7.10 -1.22 -18.86
N GLN A 313 -6.55 -0.15 -18.27
CA GLN A 313 -6.09 1.01 -19.00
C GLN A 313 -4.79 0.74 -19.79
N ALA A 314 -3.83 0.03 -19.20
CA ALA A 314 -2.58 -0.36 -19.86
C ALA A 314 -2.84 -1.25 -21.08
N LEU A 315 -3.77 -2.22 -20.97
CA LEU A 315 -4.19 -3.06 -22.09
C LEU A 315 -4.93 -2.30 -23.19
N SER A 316 -5.50 -1.12 -22.87
CA SER A 316 -6.18 -0.25 -23.84
C SER A 316 -5.24 0.67 -24.61
N LEU A 317 -3.94 0.70 -24.28
CA LEU A 317 -2.96 1.49 -25.00
C LEU A 317 -2.76 0.93 -26.42
N ARG A 318 -2.64 1.81 -27.39
CA ARG A 318 -2.58 1.45 -28.82
C ARG A 318 -1.19 0.96 -29.25
N GLN A 319 -0.15 1.33 -28.52
CA GLN A 319 1.23 0.98 -28.83
C GLN A 319 1.66 -0.19 -27.93
N GLU A 320 2.14 -1.26 -28.54
CA GLU A 320 2.56 -2.48 -27.84
C GLU A 320 3.71 -2.21 -26.86
N ASP A 321 4.71 -1.42 -27.24
CA ASP A 321 5.84 -1.07 -26.38
C ASP A 321 5.43 -0.27 -25.13
N GLU A 322 4.50 0.67 -25.29
CA GLU A 322 3.95 1.47 -24.18
C GLU A 322 3.12 0.58 -23.23
N ALA A 323 2.29 -0.29 -23.80
CA ALA A 323 1.49 -1.25 -23.04
C ALA A 323 2.38 -2.20 -22.23
N GLU A 324 3.41 -2.78 -22.85
CA GLU A 324 4.36 -3.67 -22.17
C GLU A 324 5.08 -2.97 -21.01
N HIS A 325 5.54 -1.73 -21.21
CA HIS A 325 6.22 -0.99 -20.16
C HIS A 325 5.31 -0.75 -18.96
N GLN A 326 4.05 -0.35 -19.20
CA GLN A 326 3.07 -0.14 -18.14
C GLN A 326 2.68 -1.45 -17.44
N ILE A 327 2.56 -2.56 -18.17
CA ILE A 327 2.28 -3.88 -17.57
C ILE A 327 3.43 -4.32 -16.65
N ARG A 328 4.69 -4.17 -17.08
CA ARG A 328 5.86 -4.49 -16.23
C ARG A 328 5.90 -3.62 -14.98
N ARG A 329 5.57 -2.34 -15.12
CA ARG A 329 5.46 -1.42 -13.98
C ARG A 329 4.36 -1.87 -13.01
N LEU A 330 3.19 -2.25 -13.53
CA LEU A 330 2.09 -2.79 -12.73
C LEU A 330 2.49 -4.08 -12.00
N GLN A 331 3.23 -4.98 -12.66
CA GLN A 331 3.74 -6.20 -12.01
C GLN A 331 4.60 -5.84 -10.79
N GLY A 332 5.55 -4.91 -10.91
CA GLY A 332 6.38 -4.47 -9.79
C GLY A 332 5.55 -3.87 -8.63
N LEU A 333 4.52 -3.09 -8.95
CA LEU A 333 3.60 -2.56 -7.92
C LEU A 333 2.77 -3.68 -7.27
N ALA A 334 2.27 -4.62 -8.05
CA ALA A 334 1.49 -5.75 -7.56
C ALA A 334 2.35 -6.68 -6.68
N GLU A 335 3.62 -6.90 -7.02
CA GLU A 335 4.58 -7.62 -6.18
C GLU A 335 4.83 -6.90 -4.86
N ALA A 336 5.14 -5.59 -4.90
CA ALA A 336 5.42 -4.78 -3.72
C ALA A 336 4.26 -4.73 -2.72
N HIS A 337 3.02 -4.77 -3.23
CA HIS A 337 1.80 -4.68 -2.43
C HIS A 337 1.06 -6.02 -2.24
N LEU A 338 1.69 -7.15 -2.62
CA LEU A 338 1.13 -8.50 -2.52
C LEU A 338 -0.27 -8.64 -3.17
N ALA A 339 -0.45 -8.03 -4.33
CA ALA A 339 -1.70 -7.98 -5.09
C ALA A 339 -1.87 -9.22 -5.98
N TYR A 340 -2.17 -10.37 -5.36
CA TYR A 340 -2.19 -11.68 -6.02
C TYR A 340 -3.19 -11.77 -7.18
N LYS A 341 -4.34 -11.12 -7.05
CA LYS A 341 -5.36 -11.09 -8.09
C LYS A 341 -4.81 -10.49 -9.40
N GLN A 342 -4.10 -9.38 -9.29
CA GLN A 342 -3.59 -8.65 -10.44
C GLN A 342 -2.36 -9.32 -11.04
N LEU A 343 -1.48 -9.93 -10.23
CA LEU A 343 -0.39 -10.76 -10.76
C LEU A 343 -0.90 -11.90 -11.64
N PHE A 344 -1.98 -12.56 -11.20
CA PHE A 344 -2.63 -13.61 -12.00
C PHE A 344 -3.25 -13.05 -13.29
N GLU A 345 -3.99 -11.93 -13.20
CA GLU A 345 -4.65 -11.31 -14.36
C GLU A 345 -3.63 -10.79 -15.38
N VAL A 346 -2.48 -10.29 -14.93
CA VAL A 346 -1.38 -9.93 -15.82
C VAL A 346 -0.85 -11.17 -16.53
N ALA A 347 -0.51 -12.23 -15.79
CA ALA A 347 0.05 -13.45 -16.38
C ALA A 347 -0.92 -14.09 -17.40
N GLU A 348 -2.22 -14.00 -17.15
CA GLU A 348 -3.24 -14.42 -18.11
C GLU A 348 -3.26 -13.51 -19.36
N ALA A 349 -3.22 -12.20 -19.18
CA ALA A 349 -3.23 -11.24 -20.29
C ALA A 349 -1.98 -11.33 -21.18
N THR A 350 -0.80 -11.58 -20.59
CA THR A 350 0.48 -11.67 -21.31
C THR A 350 0.86 -13.09 -21.70
N SER A 351 0.09 -14.10 -21.28
CA SER A 351 0.43 -15.53 -21.40
C SER A 351 1.80 -15.92 -20.81
N SER A 352 2.33 -15.11 -19.87
CA SER A 352 3.67 -15.30 -19.28
C SER A 352 3.61 -16.13 -17.98
N TRP A 353 3.11 -17.35 -18.10
CA TRP A 353 2.91 -18.27 -16.97
C TRP A 353 4.21 -18.59 -16.21
N ASP A 354 5.34 -18.72 -16.90
CA ASP A 354 6.63 -18.98 -16.26
C ASP A 354 7.04 -17.91 -15.24
N GLN A 355 6.70 -16.64 -15.51
CA GLN A 355 6.97 -15.55 -14.59
C GLN A 355 6.11 -15.63 -13.33
N LEU A 356 4.83 -15.98 -13.49
CA LEU A 356 3.94 -16.20 -12.35
C LEU A 356 4.45 -17.33 -11.46
N TRP A 357 5.09 -18.36 -12.04
CA TRP A 357 5.63 -19.49 -11.26
C TRP A 357 6.86 -19.05 -10.46
N GLN A 358 7.71 -18.21 -11.04
CA GLN A 358 8.82 -17.61 -10.30
C GLN A 358 8.31 -16.73 -9.15
N GLN A 359 7.27 -15.92 -9.39
CA GLN A 359 6.64 -15.09 -8.37
C GLN A 359 6.02 -15.93 -7.25
N MET A 360 5.34 -17.04 -7.56
CA MET A 360 4.79 -17.97 -6.55
C MET A 360 5.86 -18.56 -5.63
N GLN A 361 7.09 -18.78 -6.13
CA GLN A 361 8.19 -19.27 -5.29
C GLN A 361 8.74 -18.18 -4.34
N GLN A 362 8.74 -16.93 -4.79
CA GLN A 362 9.30 -15.79 -4.08
C GLN A 362 8.32 -15.22 -3.04
N LEU A 363 7.03 -15.14 -3.38
CA LEU A 363 5.99 -14.50 -2.58
C LEU A 363 5.29 -15.51 -1.65
N ARG A 364 5.92 -15.78 -0.50
CA ARG A 364 5.43 -16.74 0.51
C ARG A 364 4.31 -16.22 1.41
N GLY A 365 3.85 -14.99 1.20
CA GLY A 365 2.81 -14.37 2.03
C GLY A 365 3.35 -13.77 3.33
N ASP A 366 2.54 -12.91 3.94
CA ASP A 366 2.81 -12.24 5.21
C ASP A 366 1.82 -12.73 6.28
N SER A 367 1.95 -12.29 7.53
CA SER A 367 1.02 -12.63 8.62
C SER A 367 -0.47 -12.35 8.36
N PHE A 368 -0.81 -11.55 7.34
CA PHE A 368 -2.19 -11.23 6.95
C PHE A 368 -2.63 -11.85 5.62
N THR A 369 -1.70 -12.30 4.79
CA THR A 369 -2.00 -12.78 3.43
C THR A 369 -1.39 -14.15 3.23
N GLU A 370 -2.23 -15.11 2.87
CA GLU A 370 -1.79 -16.46 2.50
C GLU A 370 -0.78 -16.43 1.34
N PRO A 371 0.04 -17.47 1.16
CA PRO A 371 0.97 -17.54 0.04
C PRO A 371 0.26 -17.35 -1.31
N LEU A 372 0.91 -16.70 -2.27
CA LEU A 372 0.38 -16.53 -3.64
C LEU A 372 -0.02 -17.87 -4.26
N ALA A 373 0.71 -18.95 -3.94
CA ALA A 373 0.41 -20.28 -4.42
C ALA A 373 -1.00 -20.75 -4.04
N SER A 374 -1.43 -20.53 -2.79
CA SER A 374 -2.77 -20.89 -2.32
C SER A 374 -3.86 -20.15 -3.11
N TYR A 375 -3.65 -18.85 -3.35
CA TYR A 375 -4.57 -18.05 -4.17
C TYR A 375 -4.68 -18.57 -5.61
N VAL A 376 -3.55 -18.91 -6.24
CA VAL A 376 -3.54 -19.46 -7.61
C VAL A 376 -4.26 -20.81 -7.66
N PHE A 377 -4.04 -21.68 -6.68
CA PHE A 377 -4.70 -22.99 -6.63
C PHE A 377 -6.22 -22.85 -6.48
N GLU A 378 -6.67 -22.00 -5.57
CA GLU A 378 -8.09 -21.74 -5.37
C GLU A 378 -8.75 -21.16 -6.63
N ARG A 379 -8.06 -20.24 -7.32
CA ARG A 379 -8.57 -19.64 -8.55
C ARG A 379 -8.64 -20.63 -9.71
N LEU A 380 -7.59 -21.42 -9.94
CA LEU A 380 -7.58 -22.45 -10.99
C LEU A 380 -8.66 -23.53 -10.76
N LEU A 381 -8.94 -23.86 -9.49
CA LEU A 381 -10.01 -24.78 -9.13
C LEU A 381 -11.39 -24.17 -9.43
N LYS A 382 -11.63 -22.90 -9.07
CA LYS A 382 -12.89 -22.18 -9.39
C LYS A 382 -13.13 -22.02 -10.88
N GLU A 383 -12.07 -21.80 -11.66
CA GLU A 383 -12.14 -21.65 -13.12
C GLU A 383 -12.21 -23.00 -13.87
N GLY A 384 -12.13 -24.13 -13.16
CA GLY A 384 -12.19 -25.48 -13.76
C GLY A 384 -10.94 -25.86 -14.57
N ARG A 385 -9.83 -25.14 -14.42
CA ARG A 385 -8.56 -25.36 -15.14
C ARG A 385 -7.71 -26.44 -14.46
N HIS A 386 -8.32 -27.61 -14.24
CA HIS A 386 -7.70 -28.71 -13.48
C HIS A 386 -6.43 -29.27 -14.12
N ALA A 387 -6.36 -29.30 -15.45
CA ALA A 387 -5.17 -29.76 -16.17
C ALA A 387 -3.96 -28.87 -15.84
N MET A 388 -4.16 -27.56 -15.82
CA MET A 388 -3.12 -26.59 -15.51
C MET A 388 -2.66 -26.68 -14.05
N LEU A 389 -3.57 -27.00 -13.12
CA LEU A 389 -3.24 -27.27 -11.72
C LEU A 389 -2.37 -28.54 -11.58
N LEU A 390 -2.69 -29.58 -12.35
CA LEU A 390 -1.95 -30.85 -12.39
C LEU A 390 -0.70 -30.81 -13.29
N ASP A 391 -0.46 -29.72 -14.01
CA ASP A 391 0.75 -29.48 -14.82
C ASP A 391 1.70 -28.47 -14.15
N LEU A 392 1.44 -28.08 -12.90
CA LEU A 392 2.31 -27.18 -12.14
C LEU A 392 3.71 -27.76 -11.95
N PRO A 393 4.77 -26.93 -11.94
CA PRO A 393 6.14 -27.38 -11.71
C PRO A 393 6.34 -28.14 -10.38
N GLN A 394 7.25 -29.12 -10.38
CA GLN A 394 7.64 -29.93 -9.22
C GLN A 394 7.84 -29.19 -7.88
N PRO A 395 8.44 -27.98 -7.82
CA PRO A 395 8.60 -27.27 -6.53
C PRO A 395 7.29 -26.97 -5.79
N PHE A 396 6.14 -27.04 -6.47
CA PHE A 396 4.83 -26.81 -5.87
C PHE A 396 4.12 -28.08 -5.40
N ASP A 397 4.68 -29.26 -5.66
CA ASP A 397 4.00 -30.54 -5.40
C ASP A 397 3.60 -30.72 -3.94
N GLY A 398 4.49 -30.35 -3.01
CA GLY A 398 4.21 -30.42 -1.57
C GLY A 398 3.17 -29.40 -1.12
N ALA A 399 3.21 -28.17 -1.65
CA ALA A 399 2.23 -27.14 -1.32
C ALA A 399 0.84 -27.49 -1.87
N LEU A 400 0.78 -28.02 -3.09
CA LEU A 400 -0.45 -28.51 -3.70
C LEU A 400 -1.01 -29.72 -2.95
N GLN A 401 -0.15 -30.65 -2.50
CA GLN A 401 -0.58 -31.79 -1.68
C GLN A 401 -1.20 -31.32 -0.36
N SER A 402 -0.58 -30.35 0.32
CA SER A 402 -1.16 -29.73 1.53
C SER A 402 -2.53 -29.11 1.24
N PHE A 403 -2.64 -28.23 0.22
CA PHE A 403 -3.89 -27.59 -0.18
C PHE A 403 -5.03 -28.57 -0.55
N LEU A 404 -4.70 -29.66 -1.24
CA LEU A 404 -5.67 -30.71 -1.60
C LEU A 404 -6.06 -31.60 -0.41
N SER A 405 -5.26 -31.59 0.66
CA SER A 405 -5.51 -32.36 1.89
C SER A 405 -6.19 -31.56 3.00
N GLU A 406 -6.22 -30.24 2.91
CA GLU A 406 -6.86 -29.36 3.89
C GLU A 406 -8.34 -29.73 4.09
N GLU A 407 -8.69 -30.06 5.34
CA GLU A 407 -10.02 -30.49 5.76
C GLU A 407 -11.04 -29.33 5.83
N ASP A 408 -10.57 -28.08 5.80
CA ASP A 408 -11.38 -26.84 5.84
C ASP A 408 -12.02 -26.49 4.48
N ALA A 409 -11.97 -27.39 3.49
CA ALA A 409 -12.60 -27.19 2.19
C ALA A 409 -14.12 -27.08 2.31
N SER A 410 -14.72 -26.17 1.54
CA SER A 410 -16.17 -26.04 1.45
C SER A 410 -16.80 -27.39 1.10
N GLU A 411 -17.94 -27.76 1.71
CA GLU A 411 -18.60 -29.08 1.50
C GLU A 411 -18.82 -29.43 0.00
N HIS A 412 -18.84 -28.42 -0.86
CA HIS A 412 -19.05 -28.55 -2.31
C HIS A 412 -17.75 -28.87 -3.08
N ASP A 413 -16.58 -28.50 -2.56
CA ASP A 413 -15.27 -28.69 -3.22
C ASP A 413 -14.57 -29.98 -2.80
N VAL A 414 -14.96 -30.57 -1.66
CA VAL A 414 -14.41 -31.81 -1.10
C VAL A 414 -14.35 -32.97 -2.11
N PRO A 415 -15.41 -33.31 -2.89
CA PRO A 415 -15.33 -34.43 -3.83
C PRO A 415 -14.35 -34.16 -4.98
N LEU A 416 -14.30 -32.91 -5.46
CA LEU A 416 -13.44 -32.52 -6.57
C LEU A 416 -11.96 -32.46 -6.14
N ARG A 417 -11.66 -31.92 -4.95
CA ARG A 417 -10.31 -31.95 -4.37
C ARG A 417 -9.80 -33.37 -4.17
N ARG A 418 -10.65 -34.30 -3.71
CA ARG A 418 -10.29 -35.73 -3.59
C ARG A 418 -10.02 -36.38 -4.95
N GLN A 419 -10.80 -36.05 -5.97
CA GLN A 419 -10.54 -36.53 -7.33
C GLN A 419 -9.22 -36.00 -7.91
N LEU A 420 -8.86 -34.74 -7.62
CA LEU A 420 -7.58 -34.18 -8.06
C LEU A 420 -6.39 -34.70 -7.25
N ARG A 421 -6.61 -35.00 -5.97
CA ARG A 421 -5.56 -35.50 -5.06
C ARG A 421 -4.96 -36.82 -5.51
N TRP A 422 -5.77 -37.84 -5.84
CA TRP A 422 -5.19 -39.12 -6.28
C TRP A 422 -4.46 -39.01 -7.63
N LEU A 423 -4.92 -38.11 -8.51
CA LEU A 423 -4.23 -37.83 -9.79
C LEU A 423 -2.86 -37.17 -9.54
N HIS A 424 -2.80 -36.22 -8.61
CA HIS A 424 -1.55 -35.59 -8.18
C HIS A 424 -0.59 -36.60 -7.53
N GLU A 425 -1.10 -37.44 -6.63
CA GLU A 425 -0.31 -38.49 -5.95
C GLU A 425 0.26 -39.51 -6.95
N LEU A 426 -0.48 -39.86 -8.01
CA LEU A 426 0.07 -40.68 -9.10
C LEU A 426 1.16 -39.97 -9.89
N ARG A 427 1.01 -38.67 -10.16
CA ARG A 427 2.00 -37.85 -10.88
C ARG A 427 3.31 -37.75 -10.09
N THR A 428 3.22 -37.60 -8.77
CA THR A 428 4.39 -37.47 -7.88
C THR A 428 5.02 -38.82 -7.50
N GLY A 429 4.40 -39.94 -7.89
CA GLY A 429 4.88 -41.28 -7.59
C GLY A 429 4.51 -41.79 -6.19
N ASP A 430 3.63 -41.11 -5.47
CA ASP A 430 3.07 -41.58 -4.19
C ASP A 430 1.89 -42.54 -4.44
N TYR A 431 2.24 -43.75 -4.88
CA TYR A 431 1.25 -44.81 -5.15
C TYR A 431 0.51 -45.28 -3.89
N THR A 432 1.15 -45.15 -2.71
CA THR A 432 0.53 -45.46 -1.42
C THR A 432 -0.58 -44.48 -1.07
N GLY A 433 -0.31 -43.18 -1.18
CA GLY A 433 -1.30 -42.12 -0.99
C GLY A 433 -2.44 -42.23 -2.00
N ALA A 434 -2.09 -42.41 -3.29
CA ALA A 434 -3.09 -42.54 -4.37
C ALA A 434 -4.09 -43.69 -4.11
N SER A 435 -3.62 -44.84 -3.62
CA SER A 435 -4.46 -45.97 -3.25
C SER A 435 -5.45 -45.61 -2.12
N GLN A 436 -4.97 -44.92 -1.09
CA GLN A 436 -5.83 -44.51 0.04
C GLN A 436 -6.87 -43.48 -0.41
N THR A 437 -6.48 -42.48 -1.20
CA THR A 437 -7.39 -41.46 -1.73
C THR A 437 -8.42 -42.09 -2.68
N LEU A 438 -8.02 -43.02 -3.56
CA LEU A 438 -8.93 -43.76 -4.44
C LEU A 438 -9.94 -44.63 -3.68
N ALA A 439 -9.53 -45.22 -2.55
CA ALA A 439 -10.45 -45.94 -1.66
C ALA A 439 -11.54 -45.01 -1.13
N GLN A 440 -11.17 -43.79 -0.71
CA GLN A 440 -12.11 -42.78 -0.24
C GLN A 440 -13.05 -42.30 -1.36
N VAL A 441 -12.52 -42.06 -2.56
CA VAL A 441 -13.35 -41.72 -3.74
C VAL A 441 -14.36 -42.83 -4.02
N ALA A 442 -13.93 -44.10 -4.02
CA ALA A 442 -14.82 -45.24 -4.25
C ALA A 442 -15.93 -45.43 -3.21
N VAL A 443 -15.73 -44.95 -1.97
CA VAL A 443 -16.76 -44.96 -0.91
C VAL A 443 -17.84 -43.91 -1.17
N HIS A 444 -17.46 -42.75 -1.71
CA HIS A 444 -18.38 -41.63 -1.94
C HIS A 444 -19.03 -41.62 -3.34
N GLU A 445 -18.54 -42.43 -4.28
CA GLU A 445 -19.13 -42.56 -5.61
C GLU A 445 -20.46 -43.32 -5.62
N GLN A 446 -21.53 -42.63 -6.04
CA GLN A 446 -22.88 -43.21 -6.17
C GLN A 446 -23.06 -44.01 -7.48
N HIS A 447 -22.23 -43.74 -8.49
CA HIS A 447 -22.30 -44.42 -9.79
C HIS A 447 -21.50 -45.71 -9.79
N SER A 448 -22.18 -46.85 -9.97
CA SER A 448 -21.57 -48.20 -9.93
C SER A 448 -20.37 -48.37 -10.86
N GLY A 449 -20.45 -47.81 -12.08
CA GLY A 449 -19.39 -47.89 -13.08
C GLY A 449 -18.16 -47.01 -12.79
N ALA A 450 -18.34 -45.88 -12.11
CA ALA A 450 -17.21 -45.03 -11.67
C ALA A 450 -16.54 -45.62 -10.43
N ARG A 451 -17.35 -46.16 -9.51
CA ARG A 451 -16.88 -46.87 -8.32
C ARG A 451 -16.04 -48.09 -8.65
N GLN A 452 -16.46 -48.93 -9.59
CA GLN A 452 -15.68 -50.09 -10.03
C GLN A 452 -14.34 -49.69 -10.64
N ARG A 453 -14.29 -48.58 -11.42
CA ARG A 453 -13.05 -48.04 -11.98
C ARG A 453 -12.12 -47.51 -10.89
N ALA A 454 -12.64 -46.78 -9.91
CA ALA A 454 -11.85 -46.28 -8.78
C ALA A 454 -11.24 -47.44 -7.97
N LEU A 455 -12.00 -48.51 -7.68
CA LEU A 455 -11.49 -49.70 -6.98
C LEU A 455 -10.44 -50.46 -7.79
N ALA A 456 -10.58 -50.53 -9.13
CA ALA A 456 -9.58 -51.15 -9.99
C ALA A 456 -8.28 -50.35 -9.99
N LEU A 457 -8.36 -49.02 -10.11
CA LEU A 457 -7.21 -48.12 -10.04
C LEU A 457 -6.55 -48.16 -8.66
N GLN A 458 -7.33 -48.25 -7.57
CA GLN A 458 -6.81 -48.43 -6.22
C GLN A 458 -5.93 -49.68 -6.13
N LYS A 459 -6.42 -50.83 -6.61
CA LYS A 459 -5.65 -52.08 -6.61
C LYS A 459 -4.37 -51.97 -7.43
N LEU A 460 -4.43 -51.33 -8.60
CA LEU A 460 -3.26 -51.10 -9.43
C LEU A 460 -2.22 -50.19 -8.75
N SER A 461 -2.65 -49.11 -8.10
CA SER A 461 -1.76 -48.24 -7.32
C SER A 461 -1.15 -48.97 -6.12
N ALA A 462 -1.92 -49.80 -5.40
CA ALA A 462 -1.41 -50.60 -4.30
C ALA A 462 -0.34 -51.62 -4.76
N LEU A 463 -0.54 -52.22 -5.93
CA LEU A 463 0.45 -53.13 -6.54
C LEU A 463 1.71 -52.38 -6.98
N ALA A 464 1.57 -51.18 -7.56
CA ALA A 464 2.70 -50.34 -7.95
C ALA A 464 3.49 -49.79 -6.74
N ALA A 465 2.83 -49.62 -5.60
CA ALA A 465 3.45 -49.20 -4.34
C ALA A 465 4.32 -50.28 -3.67
N CYS A 466 4.12 -51.57 -4.00
CA CYS A 466 4.91 -52.65 -3.45
C CYS A 466 6.31 -52.65 -4.10
N PRO A 467 7.40 -52.42 -3.34
CA PRO A 467 8.77 -52.45 -3.87
C PRO A 467 9.25 -53.85 -4.29
N LEU A 468 8.38 -54.85 -4.23
CA LEU A 468 8.62 -56.26 -4.59
C LEU A 468 8.07 -56.58 -5.98
N TRP A 469 8.40 -55.75 -6.98
CA TRP A 469 8.44 -56.23 -8.35
C TRP A 469 9.87 -56.68 -8.65
N PRO A 470 10.25 -57.95 -8.38
CA PRO A 470 11.49 -58.44 -8.92
C PRO A 470 11.30 -58.46 -10.44
N LEU A 471 12.04 -57.59 -11.14
CA LEU A 471 12.58 -57.96 -12.44
C LEU A 471 13.53 -59.13 -12.20
N ALA A 472 12.95 -60.32 -11.98
CA ALA A 472 13.62 -61.57 -12.18
C ALA A 472 13.98 -61.61 -13.66
N MET A 473 15.21 -61.24 -13.96
CA MET A 473 15.89 -61.68 -15.16
C MET A 473 15.70 -63.21 -15.25
N PRO A 474 15.42 -63.76 -16.44
CA PRO A 474 15.16 -65.18 -16.58
C PRO A 474 16.45 -65.96 -16.31
N GLY A 475 16.53 -66.53 -15.12
CA GLY A 475 17.66 -67.30 -14.63
C GLY A 475 17.36 -67.73 -13.20
N ASP A 476 16.84 -68.95 -13.06
CA ASP A 476 16.50 -69.69 -11.84
C ASP A 476 15.03 -69.64 -11.39
N GLU A 477 14.17 -70.22 -12.25
CA GLU A 477 12.89 -70.81 -11.86
C GLU A 477 13.14 -72.00 -10.92
N GLN A 478 12.84 -71.86 -9.62
CA GLN A 478 12.19 -72.88 -8.77
C GLN A 478 12.13 -72.51 -7.29
N ALA A 479 12.82 -71.47 -6.81
CA ALA A 479 12.83 -71.11 -5.39
C ALA A 479 11.82 -70.01 -4.97
N SER A 480 11.31 -69.18 -5.89
CA SER A 480 10.53 -67.98 -5.51
C SER A 480 9.01 -68.16 -5.45
N VAL A 481 8.44 -69.20 -6.04
CA VAL A 481 6.97 -69.39 -6.07
C VAL A 481 6.43 -69.79 -4.68
N ALA A 482 7.18 -70.57 -3.90
CA ALA A 482 6.76 -70.97 -2.55
C ALA A 482 6.79 -69.81 -1.54
N GLN A 483 7.69 -68.84 -1.70
CA GLN A 483 7.77 -67.67 -0.82
C GLN A 483 6.75 -66.59 -1.16
N ALA A 484 6.29 -66.53 -2.42
CA ALA A 484 5.24 -65.60 -2.85
C ALA A 484 3.86 -66.02 -2.35
N ASP A 485 3.55 -67.33 -2.35
CA ASP A 485 2.28 -67.84 -1.80
C ASP A 485 2.21 -67.68 -0.27
N GLU A 486 3.32 -67.87 0.44
CA GLU A 486 3.37 -67.71 1.90
C GLU A 486 3.22 -66.24 2.35
N ALA A 487 3.70 -65.28 1.55
CA ALA A 487 3.51 -63.85 1.80
C ALA A 487 2.07 -63.38 1.50
N LEU A 488 1.40 -64.00 0.52
CA LEU A 488 0.00 -63.71 0.18
C LEU A 488 -0.97 -64.24 1.25
N ASP A 489 -0.68 -65.40 1.83
CA ASP A 489 -1.45 -65.94 2.95
C ASP A 489 -1.26 -65.12 4.26
N GLN A 490 -0.08 -64.55 4.49
CA GLN A 490 0.16 -63.66 5.64
C GLN A 490 -0.53 -62.31 5.52
N LEU A 491 -0.71 -61.79 4.30
CA LEU A 491 -1.46 -60.54 4.05
C LEU A 491 -2.98 -60.72 4.19
N HIS A 492 -3.53 -61.90 3.87
CA HIS A 492 -4.93 -62.20 4.12
C HIS A 492 -5.27 -62.49 5.58
N ALA A 493 -4.28 -62.82 6.42
CA ALA A 493 -4.48 -63.03 7.86
C ALA A 493 -4.41 -61.73 8.69
N ALA A 494 -3.96 -60.61 8.11
CA ALA A 494 -3.78 -59.32 8.79
C ALA A 494 -4.82 -58.24 8.41
N ALA A 495 -5.80 -58.59 7.56
CA ALA A 495 -7.01 -57.81 7.27
C ALA A 495 -8.23 -58.52 7.85
#